data_AF-A0A7C2BDZ3-F1
#
_entry.id   AF-A0A7C2BDZ3-F1
#
_cell.length_a   1.000
_cell.length_b   1.000
_cell.length_c   1.000
_cell.angle_alpha   90.00
_cell.angle_beta   90.00
_cell.angle_gamma   90.00
#
_symmetry.space_group_name_H-M   'P 1'
#
loop_
_entity.id
_entity.type
_entity.pdbx_description
1 polymer ?
#
loop_
_entity_poly.entity_id
_entity_poly.type
_entity_poly.pdbx_seq_one_letter_code
_entity_poly.pdbx_strand_id
1 'polypeptide(L)'
;MAETTEQASAAPDLPTEFTEIEMRCPPCNAVWSAPVARRVNVRTHPDARLGILLKTIHWTRCPVCKQQRPIDTIFEYFDPDKRLLVQVRPEWEYHAGGGEDWYWARYEDLVLKYQDVDIRVDVVFGLDQLIEKFLGGEDAVRRAREEWETRQQKERSP
;
A
#
# COMPACT_ATOMS: atom_id res chain seq x y z
N MET A 1 -18.41 -42.32 12.76
CA MET A 1 -18.96 -40.98 12.52
C MET A 1 -17.96 -40.01 13.09
N ALA A 2 -17.02 -39.54 12.27
CA ALA A 2 -16.05 -38.52 12.66
C ALA A 2 -16.52 -37.23 12.00
N GLU A 3 -17.04 -36.32 12.80
CA GLU A 3 -17.44 -34.98 12.39
C GLU A 3 -16.17 -34.21 12.05
N THR A 4 -15.84 -34.17 10.76
CA THR A 4 -14.88 -33.20 10.22
C THR A 4 -15.56 -31.85 10.29
N THR A 5 -15.29 -31.11 11.37
CA THR A 5 -15.58 -29.68 11.42
C THR A 5 -14.77 -29.02 10.31
N GLU A 6 -15.42 -28.77 9.16
CA GLU A 6 -14.96 -27.80 8.17
C GLU A 6 -14.79 -26.47 8.91
N GLN A 7 -13.57 -26.20 9.36
CA GLN A 7 -13.15 -24.86 9.74
C GLN A 7 -13.31 -24.02 8.49
N ALA A 8 -14.40 -23.25 8.42
CA ALA A 8 -14.53 -22.17 7.47
C ALA A 8 -13.26 -21.32 7.60
N SER A 9 -12.36 -21.46 6.63
CA SER A 9 -11.01 -20.90 6.68
C SER A 9 -11.14 -19.39 6.85
N ALA A 10 -10.93 -18.91 8.08
CA ALA A 10 -10.97 -17.49 8.37
C ALA A 10 -9.92 -16.81 7.48
N ALA A 11 -10.27 -15.67 6.87
CA ALA A 11 -9.31 -14.93 6.08
C ALA A 11 -8.03 -14.70 6.91
N PRO A 12 -6.84 -14.91 6.33
CA PRO A 12 -5.61 -14.89 7.09
C PRO A 12 -5.41 -13.52 7.75
N ASP A 13 -5.07 -13.55 9.03
CA ASP A 13 -4.86 -12.35 9.83
C ASP A 13 -3.46 -11.78 9.58
N LEU A 14 -3.34 -11.06 8.47
CA LEU A 14 -2.12 -10.33 8.13
C LEU A 14 -2.24 -8.90 8.67
N PRO A 15 -1.58 -8.54 9.79
CA PRO A 15 -1.69 -7.20 10.34
C PRO A 15 -0.98 -6.15 9.48
N THR A 16 -1.35 -4.90 9.70
CA THR A 16 -0.59 -3.75 9.21
C THR A 16 0.76 -3.71 9.92
N GLU A 17 1.83 -3.53 9.16
CA GLU A 17 3.19 -3.43 9.68
C GLU A 17 3.82 -2.13 9.21
N PHE A 18 4.47 -1.45 10.14
CA PHE A 18 5.22 -0.23 9.88
C PHE A 18 6.72 -0.48 10.04
N THR A 19 7.50 0.29 9.30
CA THR A 19 8.95 0.37 9.42
C THR A 19 9.38 1.83 9.27
N GLU A 20 10.65 2.10 9.50
CA GLU A 20 11.22 3.41 9.24
C GLU A 20 12.23 3.36 8.09
N ILE A 21 12.33 4.45 7.34
CA ILE A 21 13.34 4.66 6.31
C ILE A 21 14.12 5.93 6.64
N GLU A 22 15.45 5.87 6.54
CA GLU A 22 16.29 7.04 6.69
C GLU A 22 16.11 7.98 5.49
N MET A 23 15.75 9.23 5.78
CA MET A 23 15.54 10.28 4.81
C MET A 23 16.62 11.34 4.97
N ARG A 24 17.14 11.84 3.85
CA ARG A 24 18.02 13.02 3.79
C ARG A 24 17.37 14.15 3.01
N CYS A 25 17.40 15.36 3.54
CA CYS A 25 16.83 16.54 2.88
C CYS A 25 17.82 17.15 1.87
N PRO A 26 17.57 17.20 0.55
CA PRO A 26 18.50 17.87 -0.38
C PRO A 26 18.70 19.37 -0.09
N PRO A 27 17.63 20.15 0.25
CA PRO A 27 17.82 21.57 0.58
C PRO A 27 18.67 21.86 1.83
N CYS A 28 18.49 21.12 2.93
CA CYS A 28 19.09 21.48 4.23
C CYS A 28 19.96 20.39 4.87
N ASN A 29 20.14 19.25 4.20
CA ASN A 29 20.92 18.08 4.63
C ASN A 29 20.53 17.45 5.97
N ALA A 30 19.39 17.86 6.58
CA ALA A 30 18.85 17.18 7.74
C ALA A 30 18.58 15.70 7.42
N VAL A 31 18.90 14.83 8.37
CA VAL A 31 18.63 13.38 8.30
C VAL A 31 17.59 13.04 9.36
N TRP A 32 16.60 12.21 9.01
CA TRP A 32 15.58 11.74 9.94
C TRP A 32 15.01 10.39 9.51
N SER A 33 14.49 9.62 10.46
CA SER A 33 13.70 8.42 10.19
C SER A 33 12.25 8.80 9.87
N ALA A 34 11.76 8.38 8.72
CA ALA A 34 10.37 8.57 8.34
C ALA A 34 9.59 7.24 8.44
N PRO A 35 8.43 7.21 9.11
CA PRO A 35 7.61 6.02 9.18
C PRO A 35 6.95 5.73 7.84
N VAL A 36 6.99 4.47 7.42
CA VAL A 36 6.28 3.95 6.25
C VAL A 36 5.60 2.64 6.60
N ALA A 37 4.50 2.34 5.94
CA ALA A 37 3.90 1.02 6.02
C ALA A 37 4.69 0.04 5.14
N ARG A 38 5.13 -1.06 5.74
CA ARG A 38 5.63 -2.23 5.02
C ARG A 38 4.47 -3.06 4.47
N ARG A 39 3.37 -3.14 5.23
CA ARG A 39 2.13 -3.81 4.85
C ARG A 39 0.94 -3.04 5.40
N VAL A 40 -0.08 -2.88 4.58
CA VAL A 40 -1.32 -2.18 4.92
C VAL A 40 -2.47 -3.16 4.84
N ASN A 41 -3.08 -3.49 5.98
CA ASN A 41 -4.35 -4.17 6.01
C ASN A 41 -5.47 -3.12 6.01
N VAL A 42 -6.25 -3.06 4.91
CA VAL A 42 -7.27 -2.01 4.76
C VAL A 42 -8.49 -2.19 5.67
N ARG A 43 -8.71 -3.38 6.21
CA ARG A 43 -9.81 -3.60 7.16
C ARG A 43 -9.49 -2.94 8.50
N THR A 44 -8.24 -3.00 8.95
CA THR A 44 -7.80 -2.38 10.21
C THR A 44 -7.40 -0.92 10.04
N HIS A 45 -6.96 -0.52 8.84
CA HIS A 45 -6.51 0.85 8.53
C HIS A 45 -7.22 1.41 7.28
N PRO A 46 -8.52 1.74 7.38
CA PRO A 46 -9.30 2.22 6.23
C PRO A 46 -8.77 3.54 5.65
N ASP A 47 -8.18 4.40 6.48
CA ASP A 47 -7.59 5.67 6.01
C ASP A 47 -6.37 5.43 5.12
N ALA A 48 -5.67 4.30 5.23
CA ALA A 48 -4.58 3.96 4.33
C ALA A 48 -5.08 3.70 2.91
N ARG A 49 -6.30 3.13 2.76
CA ARG A 49 -6.95 3.01 1.45
C ARG A 49 -7.23 4.38 0.84
N LEU A 50 -7.74 5.31 1.65
CA LEU A 50 -7.98 6.68 1.21
C LEU A 50 -6.67 7.36 0.78
N GLY A 51 -5.59 7.21 1.56
CA GLY A 51 -4.27 7.72 1.22
C GLY A 51 -3.68 7.13 -0.06
N ILE A 52 -3.91 5.85 -0.34
CA ILE A 52 -3.50 5.21 -1.60
C ILE A 52 -4.26 5.82 -2.78
N LEU A 53 -5.60 5.90 -2.70
CA LEU A 53 -6.44 6.45 -3.77
C LEU A 53 -6.12 7.92 -4.08
N LEU A 54 -5.72 8.68 -3.06
CA LEU A 54 -5.31 10.08 -3.20
C LEU A 54 -3.82 10.27 -3.51
N LYS A 55 -3.05 9.18 -3.60
CA LYS A 55 -1.57 9.18 -3.77
C LYS A 55 -0.83 9.97 -2.69
N THR A 56 -1.38 9.99 -1.48
CA THR A 56 -0.82 10.66 -0.29
C THR A 56 -0.24 9.68 0.72
N ILE A 57 -0.29 8.37 0.46
CA ILE A 57 0.43 7.37 1.24
C ILE A 57 1.95 7.60 1.16
N HIS A 58 2.66 7.39 2.26
CA HIS A 58 4.12 7.53 2.37
C HIS A 58 4.64 8.91 1.95
N TRP A 59 4.04 9.96 2.51
CA TRP A 59 4.60 11.31 2.44
C TRP A 59 5.31 11.66 3.74
N THR A 60 6.41 12.42 3.62
CA THR A 60 7.13 12.94 4.77
C THR A 60 7.40 14.43 4.62
N ARG A 61 7.65 15.08 5.75
CA ARG A 61 8.00 16.49 5.85
C ARG A 61 9.32 16.62 6.58
N CYS A 62 10.28 17.32 5.97
CA CYS A 62 11.55 17.58 6.64
C CYS A 62 11.30 18.30 7.98
N PRO A 63 11.85 17.84 9.10
CA PRO A 63 11.61 18.46 10.41
C PRO A 63 12.19 19.87 10.51
N VAL A 64 13.21 20.20 9.70
CA VAL A 64 13.90 21.50 9.70
C VAL A 64 13.26 22.47 8.71
N CYS A 65 13.44 22.26 7.40
CA CYS A 65 12.98 23.21 6.38
C CYS A 65 11.53 23.01 5.96
N LYS A 66 10.83 22.02 6.54
CA LYS A 66 9.41 21.76 6.32
C LYS A 66 9.02 21.37 4.88
N GLN A 67 9.98 21.12 4.01
CA GLN A 67 9.76 20.63 2.66
C GLN A 67 9.10 19.24 2.69
N GLN A 68 7.99 19.11 1.98
CA GLN A 68 7.30 17.83 1.78
C GLN A 68 7.90 17.06 0.60
N ARG A 69 7.81 15.72 0.68
CA ARG A 69 8.18 14.82 -0.42
C ARG A 69 7.47 13.47 -0.28
N PRO A 70 7.25 12.77 -1.41
CA PRO A 70 6.91 11.36 -1.38
C PRO A 70 8.12 10.51 -0.95
N ILE A 71 7.83 9.33 -0.41
CA ILE A 71 8.78 8.25 -0.17
C ILE A 71 8.42 7.10 -1.09
N ASP A 72 9.26 6.87 -2.10
CA ASP A 72 9.14 5.72 -2.97
C ASP A 72 9.69 4.49 -2.24
N THR A 73 8.80 3.65 -1.73
CA THR A 73 9.14 2.41 -1.04
C THR A 73 8.26 1.27 -1.51
N ILE A 74 8.80 0.06 -1.46
CA ILE A 74 8.03 -1.17 -1.65
C ILE A 74 7.15 -1.37 -0.42
N PHE A 75 5.89 -1.72 -0.63
CA PHE A 75 4.97 -2.10 0.44
C PHE A 75 3.91 -3.10 -0.05
N GLU A 76 3.21 -3.73 0.88
CA GLU A 76 2.16 -4.71 0.59
C GLU A 76 0.78 -4.13 0.90
N TYR A 77 -0.10 -4.10 -0.08
CA TYR A 77 -1.51 -3.83 0.10
C TYR A 77 -2.24 -5.14 0.40
N PHE A 78 -2.99 -5.22 1.50
CA PHE A 78 -3.77 -6.40 1.85
C PHE A 78 -5.25 -6.05 2.05
N ASP A 79 -6.10 -6.70 1.25
CA ASP A 79 -7.56 -6.68 1.34
C ASP A 79 -8.05 -8.06 1.82
N PRO A 80 -8.37 -8.21 3.12
CA PRO A 80 -8.82 -9.48 3.66
C PRO A 80 -10.24 -9.86 3.23
N ASP A 81 -11.07 -8.92 2.76
CA ASP A 81 -12.42 -9.23 2.24
C ASP A 81 -12.31 -9.91 0.87
N LYS A 82 -11.30 -9.53 0.08
CA LYS A 82 -10.98 -10.14 -1.22
C LYS A 82 -9.95 -11.27 -1.15
N ARG A 83 -9.39 -11.54 0.03
CA ARG A 83 -8.21 -12.42 0.21
C ARG A 83 -7.09 -12.07 -0.78
N LEU A 84 -6.82 -10.78 -0.95
CA LEU A 84 -5.91 -10.26 -1.95
C LEU A 84 -4.74 -9.54 -1.29
N LEU A 85 -3.52 -9.93 -1.64
CA LEU A 85 -2.29 -9.21 -1.30
C LEU A 85 -1.59 -8.75 -2.57
N VAL A 86 -1.29 -7.46 -2.65
CA VAL A 86 -0.58 -6.87 -3.80
C VAL A 86 0.70 -6.22 -3.31
N GLN A 87 1.86 -6.67 -3.80
CA GLN A 87 3.11 -5.95 -3.57
C GLN A 87 3.18 -4.77 -4.54
N VAL A 88 3.24 -3.56 -3.98
CA VAL A 88 3.41 -2.32 -4.72
C VAL A 88 4.88 -1.96 -4.73
N ARG A 89 5.46 -1.84 -5.91
CA ARG A 89 6.85 -1.43 -6.12
C ARG A 89 6.90 -0.05 -6.78
N PRO A 90 7.99 0.70 -6.64
CA PRO A 90 8.19 1.94 -7.39
C PRO A 90 8.11 1.72 -8.91
N GLU A 91 7.52 2.69 -9.62
CA GLU A 91 7.32 2.60 -11.08
C GLU A 91 8.63 2.47 -11.86
N TRP A 92 9.68 3.17 -11.42
CA TRP A 92 11.00 3.15 -12.08
C TRP A 92 11.65 1.76 -12.09
N GLU A 93 11.29 0.86 -11.15
CA GLU A 93 11.83 -0.50 -11.12
C GLU A 93 11.41 -1.33 -12.34
N TYR A 94 10.21 -1.06 -12.88
CA TYR A 94 9.74 -1.76 -14.07
C TYR A 94 10.65 -1.49 -15.26
N HIS A 95 11.06 -0.23 -15.44
CA HIS A 95 11.93 0.20 -16.53
C HIS A 95 13.39 -0.18 -16.30
N ALA A 96 13.86 -0.19 -15.06
CA ALA A 96 15.23 -0.54 -14.71
C ALA A 96 15.51 -2.06 -14.78
N GLY A 97 14.50 -2.89 -14.52
CA GLY A 97 14.63 -4.35 -14.38
C GLY A 97 14.40 -5.17 -15.66
N GLY A 98 14.05 -4.55 -16.78
CA GLY A 98 13.80 -5.25 -18.05
C GLY A 98 12.32 -5.58 -18.33
N GLY A 99 11.37 -4.93 -17.66
CA GLY A 99 9.94 -5.08 -17.95
C GLY A 99 9.32 -6.37 -17.39
N GLU A 100 8.72 -7.20 -18.26
CA GLU A 100 7.91 -8.36 -17.86
C GLU A 100 8.71 -9.43 -17.11
N ASP A 101 9.97 -9.69 -17.49
CA ASP A 101 10.81 -10.68 -16.78
C ASP A 101 11.02 -10.30 -15.31
N TRP A 102 11.11 -8.99 -15.03
CA TRP A 102 11.22 -8.48 -13.66
C TRP A 102 9.93 -8.63 -12.87
N TYR A 103 8.78 -8.43 -13.53
CA TYR A 103 7.47 -8.70 -12.94
C TYR A 103 7.39 -10.17 -12.49
N TRP A 104 7.72 -11.11 -13.38
CA TRP A 104 7.62 -12.54 -13.09
C TRP A 104 8.54 -12.97 -11.95
N ALA A 105 9.79 -12.51 -11.94
CA ALA A 105 10.73 -12.80 -10.85
C ALA A 105 10.18 -12.33 -9.49
N ARG A 106 9.57 -11.15 -9.43
CA ARG A 106 8.97 -10.61 -8.19
C ARG A 106 7.67 -11.30 -7.80
N TYR A 107 6.88 -11.71 -8.80
CA TYR A 107 5.67 -12.48 -8.58
C TYR A 107 6.00 -13.85 -7.98
N GLU A 108 6.97 -14.56 -8.53
CA GLU A 108 7.45 -15.85 -8.00
C GLU A 108 7.92 -15.74 -6.55
N ASP A 109 8.76 -14.73 -6.25
CA ASP A 109 9.20 -14.44 -4.87
C ASP A 109 8.01 -14.27 -3.91
N LEU A 110 6.97 -13.57 -4.35
CA LEU A 110 5.78 -13.29 -3.54
C LEU A 110 4.89 -14.52 -3.35
N VAL A 111 4.71 -15.34 -4.40
CA VAL A 111 4.00 -16.62 -4.32
C VAL A 111 4.68 -17.54 -3.33
N LEU A 112 6.02 -17.67 -3.40
CA LEU A 112 6.78 -18.49 -2.46
C LEU A 112 6.65 -17.98 -1.02
N LYS A 113 6.68 -16.65 -0.82
CA LYS A 113 6.52 -16.04 0.51
C LYS A 113 5.17 -16.37 1.16
N TYR A 114 4.11 -16.43 0.37
CA TYR A 114 2.73 -16.62 0.86
C TYR A 114 2.13 -17.98 0.49
N GLN A 115 2.95 -18.97 0.14
CA GLN A 115 2.49 -20.29 -0.34
C GLN A 115 1.59 -21.04 0.66
N ASP A 116 1.80 -20.81 1.97
CA ASP A 116 1.07 -21.46 3.06
C ASP A 116 -0.14 -20.64 3.53
N VAL A 117 -0.45 -19.54 2.84
CA VAL A 117 -1.51 -18.60 3.19
C VAL A 117 -2.57 -18.61 2.08
N ASP A 118 -3.83 -18.83 2.45
CA ASP A 118 -4.97 -18.85 1.51
C ASP A 118 -5.34 -17.43 1.03
N ILE A 119 -4.48 -16.85 0.19
CA ILE A 119 -4.61 -15.54 -0.45
C ILE A 119 -4.18 -15.59 -1.90
N ARG A 120 -4.82 -14.74 -2.71
CA ARG A 120 -4.30 -14.36 -4.01
C ARG A 120 -3.21 -13.31 -3.82
N VAL A 121 -2.05 -13.53 -4.46
CA VAL A 121 -0.98 -12.52 -4.54
C VAL A 121 -0.88 -11.91 -5.94
N ASP A 122 -0.41 -10.66 -6.02
CA ASP A 122 -0.06 -9.99 -7.28
C ASP A 122 1.04 -8.93 -7.04
N VAL A 123 1.63 -8.43 -8.12
CA VAL A 123 2.64 -7.35 -8.09
C VAL A 123 2.17 -6.20 -8.98
N VAL A 124 2.39 -4.96 -8.55
CA VAL A 124 2.14 -3.78 -9.37
C VAL A 124 3.27 -2.79 -9.23
N PHE A 125 3.48 -2.00 -10.28
CA PHE A 125 4.48 -0.95 -10.31
C PHE A 125 3.76 0.41 -10.29
N GLY A 126 3.92 1.12 -9.17
CA GLY A 126 3.25 2.39 -8.90
C GLY A 126 1.84 2.24 -8.34
N LEU A 127 1.35 3.32 -7.73
CA LEU A 127 0.00 3.39 -7.17
C LEU A 127 -1.07 3.39 -8.26
N ASP A 128 -0.78 3.92 -9.44
CA ASP A 128 -1.73 3.95 -10.55
C ASP A 128 -2.18 2.55 -10.98
N GLN A 129 -1.24 1.62 -11.15
CA GLN A 129 -1.57 0.23 -11.47
C GLN A 129 -2.38 -0.45 -10.35
N LEU A 130 -2.06 -0.19 -9.08
CA LEU A 130 -2.86 -0.69 -7.97
C LEU A 130 -4.30 -0.19 -8.06
N ILE A 131 -4.46 1.13 -8.27
CA ILE A 131 -5.75 1.80 -8.32
C ILE A 131 -6.60 1.26 -9.47
N GLU A 132 -6.02 1.21 -10.66
CA GLU A 132 -6.67 0.76 -11.89
C GLU A 132 -7.09 -0.72 -11.80
N LYS A 133 -6.17 -1.60 -11.41
CA LYS A 133 -6.41 -3.05 -11.45
C LYS A 133 -7.27 -3.56 -10.29
N PHE A 134 -7.14 -2.98 -9.10
CA PHE A 134 -7.70 -3.59 -7.87
C PHE A 134 -8.63 -2.69 -7.06
N LEU A 135 -8.52 -1.37 -7.21
CA LEU A 135 -9.26 -0.44 -6.36
C LEU A 135 -10.45 0.23 -7.03
N GLY A 136 -10.67 -0.01 -8.32
CA GLY A 136 -11.82 0.51 -9.07
C GLY A 136 -11.53 1.75 -9.92
N GLY A 137 -10.26 2.05 -10.19
CA GLY A 137 -9.85 3.08 -11.15
C GLY A 137 -10.31 4.50 -10.77
N GLU A 138 -10.58 5.31 -11.80
CA GLU A 138 -10.91 6.73 -11.67
C GLU A 138 -12.16 6.99 -10.82
N ASP A 139 -13.16 6.12 -10.90
CA ASP A 139 -14.38 6.25 -10.08
C ASP A 139 -14.09 6.11 -8.59
N ALA A 140 -13.18 5.22 -8.22
CA ALA A 140 -12.75 5.09 -6.83
C ALA A 140 -11.97 6.31 -6.36
N VAL A 141 -11.11 6.88 -7.21
CA VAL A 141 -10.38 8.12 -6.92
C VAL A 141 -11.33 9.29 -6.75
N ARG A 142 -12.34 9.42 -7.62
CA ARG A 142 -13.35 10.48 -7.52
C ARG A 142 -14.12 10.41 -6.21
N ARG A 143 -14.64 9.23 -5.84
CA ARG A 143 -15.33 9.03 -4.55
C ARG A 143 -14.43 9.33 -3.35
N ALA A 144 -13.16 8.93 -3.42
CA ALA A 144 -12.18 9.25 -2.38
C ALA A 144 -11.95 10.76 -2.22
N ARG A 145 -11.94 11.53 -3.31
CA ARG A 145 -11.84 12.99 -3.26
C ARG A 145 -13.07 13.63 -2.61
N GLU A 146 -14.26 13.21 -3.02
CA GLU A 146 -15.54 13.68 -2.44
C GLU A 146 -15.61 13.39 -0.93
N GLU A 147 -15.18 12.19 -0.52
CA GLU A 147 -15.10 11.80 0.89
C GLU A 147 -14.11 12.68 1.66
N TRP A 148 -12.91 12.88 1.11
CA TRP A 148 -11.87 13.72 1.73
C TRP A 148 -12.32 15.16 1.91
N GLU A 149 -12.93 15.76 0.88
CA GLU A 149 -13.46 17.12 0.96
C GLU A 149 -14.56 17.24 2.01
N THR A 150 -15.44 16.24 2.11
CA THR A 150 -16.49 16.20 3.13
C THR A 150 -15.89 16.13 4.54
N ARG A 151 -14.85 15.32 4.77
CA ARG A 151 -14.13 15.25 6.05
C ARG A 151 -13.49 16.60 6.40
N GLN A 152 -12.80 17.23 5.45
CA GLN A 152 -12.17 18.54 5.63
C GLN A 152 -13.18 19.66 5.94
N GLN A 153 -14.36 19.65 5.30
CA GLN A 153 -15.40 20.64 5.58
C GLN A 153 -15.96 20.47 6.99
N LYS A 154 -16.17 19.24 7.46
CA LYS A 154 -16.63 18.96 8.83
C LYS A 154 -15.60 19.41 9.88
N GLU A 155 -14.31 19.19 9.63
CA GLU A 155 -13.23 19.63 10.54
C GLU A 155 -13.07 21.15 10.60
N ARG A 156 -13.46 21.86 9.53
CA ARG A 156 -13.38 23.33 9.44
C ARG A 156 -14.66 24.05 9.86
N SER A 157 -15.77 23.32 10.02
CA SER A 157 -17.01 23.88 10.55
C SER A 157 -16.97 23.83 12.08
N PRO A 158 -16.98 24.99 12.76
CA PRO A 158 -16.93 25.07 14.22
C PRO A 158 -18.17 24.50 14.91
#